data_AF-A0A0G0VYZ8-F1
#
_entry.id   AF-A0A0G0VYZ8-F1
#
_cell.length_a   1.000
_cell.length_b   1.000
_cell.length_c   1.000
_cell.angle_alpha   90.00
_cell.angle_beta   90.00
_cell.angle_gamma   90.00
#
_symmetry.space_group_name_H-M   'P 1'
#
loop_
_entity.id
_entity.type
_entity.pdbx_description
1 polymer ?
#
loop_
_entity_poly.entity_id
_entity_poly.type
_entity_poly.pdbx_seq_one_letter_code
_entity_poly.pdbx_strand_id
1 'polypeptide(L)' 'MKIVLQNKEGFHDLKIDEFGVATEKLRVGQEDVVEFVADKIGTFEYYCSIGSHRLMGMKGNLIVE' A
#
# COMPACT_ATOMS: atom_id res chain seq x y z
N MET A 1 13.10 -2.57 2.04
CA MET A 1 11.86 -2.50 2.82
C MET A 1 10.95 -3.65 2.39
N LYS A 2 10.32 -4.34 3.34
CA LYS A 2 9.35 -5.40 3.08
C LYS A 2 8.02 -5.01 3.71
N ILE A 3 6.94 -5.05 2.94
CA ILE A 3 5.57 -4.83 3.43
C ILE A 3 4.78 -6.11 3.18
N VAL A 4 4.06 -6.56 4.20
CA VAL A 4 3.09 -7.66 4.11
C VAL A 4 1.70 -7.06 4.31
N LEU A 5 0.83 -7.15 3.31
CA LEU A 5 -0.56 -6.76 3.44
C LEU A 5 -1.41 -8.00 3.65
N GLN A 6 -2.00 -8.14 4.85
CA GLN A 6 -2.98 -9.18 5.16
C GLN A 6 -4.37 -8.57 5.15
N ASN A 7 -5.21 -8.96 4.19
CA ASN A 7 -6.56 -8.42 4.11
C ASN A 7 -7.52 -9.17 5.04
N LYS A 8 -8.05 -8.49 6.04
CA LYS A 8 -8.95 -9.06 7.06
C LYS A 8 -10.43 -8.75 6.83
N GLU A 9 -10.75 -7.78 5.98
CA GLU A 9 -12.13 -7.35 5.72
C GLU A 9 -12.22 -6.70 4.34
N GLY A 10 -13.33 -6.82 3.62
CA GLY A 10 -13.52 -6.11 2.35
C GLY A 10 -12.58 -6.53 1.23
N PHE A 11 -12.25 -5.59 0.34
CA PHE A 11 -11.42 -5.81 -0.84
C PHE A 11 -10.44 -4.65 -1.00
N HIS A 12 -9.15 -4.95 -0.88
CA HIS A 12 -8.11 -3.94 -0.70
C HIS A 12 -6.82 -4.30 -1.40
N ASP A 13 -6.04 -3.28 -1.67
CA ASP A 13 -4.65 -3.33 -2.11
C ASP A 13 -3.87 -2.23 -1.38
N LEU A 14 -2.56 -2.21 -1.59
CA LEU A 14 -1.68 -1.13 -1.18
C LEU A 14 -0.82 -0.70 -2.36
N LYS A 15 -0.76 0.61 -2.61
CA LYS A 15 0.13 1.22 -3.61
C LYS A 15 0.98 2.32 -2.99
N ILE A 16 2.20 2.46 -3.51
CA ILE A 16 3.12 3.57 -3.24
C ILE A 16 3.72 4.00 -4.57
N ASP A 17 3.22 5.11 -5.14
CA ASP A 17 3.50 5.48 -6.53
C ASP A 17 4.98 5.86 -6.72
N GLU A 18 5.60 6.54 -5.75
CA GLU A 18 6.97 7.03 -5.84
C GLU A 18 8.03 5.91 -5.87
N PHE A 19 7.67 4.70 -5.43
CA PHE A 19 8.51 3.51 -5.49
C PHE A 19 8.02 2.49 -6.52
N GLY A 20 6.95 2.77 -7.27
CA GLY A 20 6.37 1.83 -8.23
C GLY A 20 5.85 0.54 -7.58
N VAL A 21 5.44 0.62 -6.31
CA VAL A 21 5.04 -0.53 -5.51
C VAL A 21 3.53 -0.69 -5.54
N ALA A 22 3.06 -1.92 -5.78
CA ALA A 22 1.67 -2.29 -5.64
C ALA A 22 1.56 -3.76 -5.24
N THR A 23 0.69 -4.06 -4.28
CA THR A 23 0.25 -5.45 -4.03
C THR A 23 -0.78 -5.86 -5.09
N GLU A 24 -1.10 -7.15 -5.13
CA GLU A 24 -2.35 -7.61 -5.73
C GLU A 24 -3.57 -7.00 -5.02
N LYS A 25 -4.73 -7.06 -5.68
CA LYS A 25 -6.01 -6.73 -5.05
C LYS A 25 -6.53 -7.95 -4.31
N LEU A 26 -6.57 -7.85 -2.99
CA LEU A 26 -6.80 -8.96 -2.08
C LEU A 26 -8.24 -9.00 -1.60
N ARG A 27 -8.85 -10.18 -1.64
CA ARG A 27 -10.08 -10.50 -0.90
C ARG A 27 -9.73 -10.85 0.56
N VAL A 28 -10.76 -10.94 1.38
CA VAL A 28 -10.65 -11.37 2.78
C VAL A 28 -9.90 -12.70 2.88
N GLY A 29 -8.92 -12.76 3.78
CA GLY A 29 -8.10 -13.94 4.06
C GLY A 29 -6.90 -14.11 3.13
N GLN A 30 -6.76 -13.27 2.09
CA GLN A 30 -5.57 -13.26 1.25
C GLN A 30 -4.50 -12.32 1.80
N GLU A 31 -3.25 -12.64 1.48
CA GLU A 31 -2.10 -11.77 1.76
C GLU A 31 -1.21 -11.66 0.53
N ASP A 32 -0.45 -10.58 0.46
CA ASP A 32 0.60 -10.38 -0.52
C ASP A 32 1.77 -9.61 0.10
N VAL A 33 2.95 -9.80 -0.50
CA VAL A 33 4.22 -9.26 -0.02
C VAL A 33 4.89 -8.48 -1.14
N VAL A 34 5.23 -7.23 -0.83
CA VAL A 34 6.05 -6.39 -1.70
C VAL A 34 7.39 -6.06 -1.05
N GLU A 35 8.46 -6.17 -1.82
CA GLU A 35 9.81 -5.84 -1.41
C GLU A 35 10.41 -4.83 -2.38
N PHE A 36 10.94 -3.74 -1.84
CA PHE A 36 11.51 -2.65 -2.62
C PHE A 36 12.58 -1.90 -1.83
N VAL A 37 13.37 -1.07 -2.51
CA VAL A 37 14.34 -0.17 -1.87
C VAL A 37 13.67 1.19 -1.68
N ALA A 38 13.61 1.67 -0.44
CA ALA A 38 13.14 3.02 -0.11
C ALA A 38 14.32 3.99 -0.25
N ASP A 39 14.74 4.26 -1.49
CA ASP A 39 15.97 4.99 -1.83
C ASP A 39 15.81 6.53 -1.87
N LYS A 40 14.66 7.05 -1.43
CA LYS A 40 14.33 8.47 -1.47
C LYS A 40 13.96 8.94 -0.08
N ILE A 41 14.65 9.95 0.44
CA ILE A 41 14.30 10.64 1.69
C ILE A 41 13.05 11.51 1.43
N GLY A 42 12.08 11.45 2.34
CA GLY A 42 10.85 12.24 2.26
C GLY A 42 9.63 11.54 2.83
N THR A 43 8.46 12.13 2.58
CA THR A 43 7.15 11.59 2.98
C THR A 43 6.35 11.21 1.73
N PHE A 44 5.95 9.94 1.65
CA PHE A 44 5.27 9.36 0.49
C PHE A 44 3.91 8.79 0.90
N GLU A 45 2.86 9.06 0.14
CA GLU A 45 1.53 8.53 0.46
C GLU A 45 1.41 7.08 -0.01
N TYR A 46 1.09 6.17 0.90
CA TYR A 46 0.58 4.85 0.54
C TYR A 46 -0.95 4.85 0.63
N TYR A 47 -1.62 4.12 -0.25
CA TYR A 47 -3.08 4.14 -0.31
C TYR A 47 -3.68 2.87 -0.91
N CYS A 48 -4.98 2.66 -0.67
CA CYS A 48 -5.78 1.65 -1.38
C CYS A 48 -6.38 2.24 -2.66
N SER A 49 -6.13 1.59 -3.80
CA SER A 49 -6.54 2.04 -5.14
C SER A 49 -7.95 1.61 -5.54
N ILE A 50 -8.65 0.86 -4.68
CA ILE A 50 -10.01 0.38 -4.94
C ILE A 50 -11.01 1.55 -4.91
N GLY A 51 -11.55 1.89 -6.08
CA GLY A 51 -12.64 2.87 -6.23
C GLY A 51 -12.34 4.19 -5.52
N SER A 52 -13.21 4.56 -4.57
CA SER A 52 -13.09 5.78 -3.77
C SER A 52 -12.33 5.60 -2.46
N HIS A 53 -11.72 4.44 -2.17
CA HIS A 53 -11.12 4.17 -0.85
C HIS A 53 -10.06 5.20 -0.46
N ARG A 54 -9.14 5.56 -1.37
CA ARG A 54 -8.17 6.66 -1.15
C ARG A 54 -8.85 7.98 -0.81
N LEU A 55 -9.90 8.35 -1.55
CA LEU A 55 -10.65 9.59 -1.34
C LEU A 55 -11.39 9.58 0.01
N MET A 56 -11.85 8.42 0.45
CA MET A 56 -12.48 8.21 1.76
C MET A 56 -11.47 8.11 2.91
N GLY A 57 -10.17 8.29 2.64
CA GLY A 57 -9.13 8.35 3.66
C GLY A 57 -8.39 7.04 3.90
N MET A 58 -8.59 6.00 3.07
CA MET A 58 -7.79 4.77 3.14
C MET A 58 -6.39 5.01 2.53
N LYS A 59 -5.61 5.79 3.26
CA LYS A 59 -4.26 6.24 2.92
C LYS A 59 -3.47 6.56 4.18
N GLY A 60 -2.15 6.55 4.06
CA GLY A 60 -1.24 6.96 5.13
C GLY A 60 0.10 7.39 4.56
N ASN A 61 1.02 7.75 5.44
CA ASN A 61 2.33 8.27 5.05
C ASN A 61 3.43 7.26 5.38
N LEU A 62 4.28 6.98 4.40
CA LEU A 62 5.59 6.37 4.56
C LEU A 62 6.62 7.50 4.69
N ILE A 63 7.28 7.60 5.84
CA ILE A 63 8.36 8.56 6.08
C ILE A 63 9.69 7.81 5.95
N VAL A 64 10.58 8.33 5.11
CA VAL A 64 11.93 7.80 4.86
C VAL A 64 12.94 8.88 5.24
N GLU A 65 13.90 8.53 6.08
CA GLU A 65 14.92 9.43 6.66
C GLU A 65 16.34 8.95 6.37
#